data_AF-A0AAQ6IUG8-F1
#
_entry.id   AF-A0AAQ6IUG8-F1
#
_cell.length_a   1.000
_cell.length_b   1.000
_cell.length_c   1.000
_cell.angle_alpha   90.00
_cell.angle_beta   90.00
_cell.angle_gamma   90.00
#
_symmetry.space_group_name_H-M   'P 1'
#
loop_
_entity.id
_entity.type
_entity.pdbx_description
1 polymer ?
#
loop_
_entity_poly.entity_id
_entity_poly.type
_entity_poly.pdbx_seq_one_letter_code
_entity_poly.pdbx_strand_id
1 'polypeptide(L)'
;MVTEVRGFTDPQKEEYFRKRFRDEEQARRIISHIKTSRSLHIMCHIPVFCWITATVLEDVLKTREGGELPKTLTQMYIHFLVVQSKVKNIKYDGGAETDPHWSPESRKMIESLGKLAFEQLQKGNLIFYESDLTECGIDIRAASVYSGVFTQIFKEERGLYQDKVFCFIHLSVQEFLAALHVHLTFINSGVNLLSEKQSTSLRSKLFRPELIFLHHSAVDKAVQSPNGHLDLFLRFLLGLSLETNQTLLRGLQTETGSNSKNSQETTEYIKQKIRETPSAEKSINLFHCLNELNDRSLVEEIQQYLDSGSLSTYKLSPAQWSALLFMLVSSGKDLDVFDSFKYSSHFSEEDLQFVLGVVKVSKKVVIQE
;
A
#
# COMPACT_ATOMS: atom_id res chain seq x y z
N MET A 1 9.43 30.74 6.12
CA MET A 1 10.43 29.65 6.12
C MET A 1 9.67 28.34 6.34
N VAL A 2 9.67 27.43 5.37
CA VAL A 2 9.04 26.10 5.51
C VAL A 2 10.15 25.11 5.82
N THR A 3 9.98 24.28 6.84
CA THR A 3 10.94 23.22 7.19
C THR A 3 10.37 21.89 6.70
N GLU A 4 11.09 21.22 5.81
CA GLU A 4 10.72 19.92 5.25
C GLU A 4 11.43 18.79 6.02
N VAL A 5 10.67 17.79 6.48
CA VAL A 5 11.24 16.60 7.11
C VAL A 5 11.50 15.54 6.03
N ARG A 6 12.78 15.27 5.74
CA ARG A 6 13.24 14.45 4.61
C ARG A 6 13.47 12.96 4.91
N GLY A 7 12.91 12.41 5.98
CA GLY A 7 13.04 10.98 6.28
C GLY A 7 14.47 10.46 6.46
N PHE A 8 14.68 9.17 6.22
CA PHE A 8 15.95 8.45 6.30
C PHE A 8 16.62 8.32 4.93
N THR A 9 17.89 8.69 4.87
CA THR A 9 18.83 8.33 3.80
C THR A 9 19.17 6.85 3.82
N ASP A 10 19.71 6.30 2.75
CA ASP A 10 20.06 4.86 2.69
C ASP A 10 21.01 4.41 3.82
N PRO A 11 22.07 5.16 4.18
CA PRO A 11 22.89 4.80 5.34
C PRO A 11 22.11 4.80 6.65
N GLN A 12 21.19 5.75 6.85
CA GLN A 12 20.34 5.81 8.05
C GLN A 12 19.34 4.65 8.11
N LYS A 13 18.80 4.21 6.97
CA LYS A 13 17.96 2.99 6.89
C LYS A 13 18.74 1.78 7.40
N GLU A 14 19.96 1.57 6.89
CA GLU A 14 20.79 0.45 7.30
C GLU A 14 21.19 0.53 8.78
N GLU A 15 21.57 1.71 9.26
CA GLU A 15 21.89 1.95 10.66
C GLU A 15 20.71 1.60 11.58
N TYR A 16 19.50 2.01 11.21
CA TYR A 16 18.29 1.66 11.96
C TYR A 16 18.14 0.14 12.10
N PHE A 17 18.24 -0.62 11.01
CA PHE A 17 18.09 -2.08 11.07
C PHE A 17 19.24 -2.76 11.83
N ARG A 18 20.49 -2.30 11.67
CA ARG A 18 21.62 -2.81 12.48
C ARG A 18 21.42 -2.56 13.98
N LYS A 19 20.89 -1.40 14.37
CA LYS A 19 20.60 -1.10 15.78
C LYS A 19 19.42 -1.92 16.32
N ARG A 20 18.44 -2.22 15.47
CA ARG A 20 17.22 -2.93 15.86
C ARG A 20 17.41 -4.44 16.03
N PHE A 21 18.33 -5.05 15.29
CA PHE A 21 18.60 -6.49 15.31
C PHE A 21 20.01 -6.75 15.85
N ARG A 22 20.12 -7.36 17.03
CA ARG A 22 21.41 -7.62 17.71
C ARG A 22 22.26 -8.67 17.01
N ASP A 23 21.62 -9.61 16.32
CA ASP A 23 22.29 -10.66 15.56
C ASP A 23 22.72 -10.10 14.18
N GLU A 24 24.02 -10.13 13.89
CA GLU A 24 24.56 -9.52 12.67
C GLU A 24 24.11 -10.25 11.40
N GLU A 25 23.97 -11.57 11.42
CA GLU A 25 23.51 -12.35 10.26
C GLU A 25 22.04 -12.04 9.96
N GLN A 26 21.21 -11.96 11.00
CA GLN A 26 19.82 -11.55 10.90
C GLN A 26 19.69 -10.14 10.33
N ALA A 27 20.46 -9.18 10.88
CA ALA A 27 20.47 -7.80 10.39
C ALA A 27 20.88 -7.73 8.91
N ARG A 28 21.92 -8.47 8.51
CA ARG A 28 22.40 -8.53 7.13
C ARG A 28 21.35 -9.12 6.19
N ARG A 29 20.68 -10.20 6.59
CA ARG A 29 19.60 -10.83 5.81
C ARG A 29 18.42 -9.87 5.61
N ILE A 30 18.02 -9.16 6.66
CA ILE A 30 16.93 -8.16 6.60
C ILE A 30 17.30 -7.00 5.67
N ILE A 31 18.49 -6.41 5.84
CA ILE A 31 18.95 -5.31 5.00
C ILE A 31 19.02 -5.75 3.54
N SER A 32 19.52 -6.96 3.27
CA SER A 32 19.56 -7.53 1.92
C SER A 32 18.15 -7.66 1.32
N HIS A 33 17.20 -8.24 2.06
CA HIS A 33 15.80 -8.38 1.61
C HIS A 33 15.13 -7.03 1.34
N ILE A 34 15.37 -6.03 2.19
CA ILE A 34 14.81 -4.69 1.99
C ILE A 34 15.40 -4.06 0.73
N LYS A 35 16.71 -4.21 0.48
CA LYS A 35 17.35 -3.68 -0.73
C LYS A 35 16.88 -4.38 -2.01
N THR A 36 16.59 -5.67 -1.96
CA THR A 36 16.09 -6.42 -3.13
C THR A 36 14.61 -6.13 -3.40
N SER A 37 13.81 -5.82 -2.37
CA SER A 37 12.44 -5.36 -2.55
C SER A 37 12.36 -3.84 -2.72
N ARG A 38 12.27 -3.41 -3.98
CA ARG A 38 12.15 -2.01 -4.40
C ARG A 38 11.09 -1.22 -3.62
N SER A 39 9.90 -1.78 -3.46
CA SER A 39 8.82 -1.16 -2.71
C SER A 39 9.19 -0.93 -1.25
N LEU A 40 9.74 -1.94 -0.57
CA LEU A 40 10.14 -1.82 0.85
C LEU A 40 11.27 -0.82 1.03
N HIS A 41 12.25 -0.83 0.13
CA HIS A 41 13.38 0.07 0.16
C HIS A 41 12.97 1.56 0.09
N ILE A 42 12.04 1.88 -0.82
CA ILE A 42 11.53 3.24 -1.00
C ILE A 42 10.73 3.68 0.23
N MET A 43 9.81 2.85 0.72
CA MET A 43 8.97 3.22 1.86
C MET A 43 9.75 3.38 3.16
N CYS A 44 10.81 2.60 3.35
CA CYS A 44 11.72 2.75 4.49
C CYS A 44 12.46 4.11 4.51
N HIS A 45 12.26 4.98 3.51
CA HIS A 45 12.60 6.39 3.65
C HIS A 45 11.82 7.07 4.78
N ILE A 46 10.59 6.67 5.07
CA ILE A 46 9.83 7.23 6.19
C ILE A 46 10.01 6.31 7.42
N PRO A 47 10.48 6.82 8.57
CA PRO A 47 10.89 6.01 9.73
C PRO A 47 9.82 5.03 10.25
N VAL A 48 8.53 5.37 10.15
CA VAL A 48 7.45 4.49 10.58
C VAL A 48 7.41 3.19 9.78
N PHE A 49 7.75 3.21 8.48
CA PHE A 49 7.85 1.98 7.69
C PHE A 49 9.07 1.15 8.07
N CYS A 50 10.17 1.76 8.52
CA CYS A 50 11.28 0.99 9.10
C CYS A 50 10.83 0.25 10.35
N TRP A 51 10.03 0.88 11.20
CA TRP A 51 9.46 0.25 12.40
C TRP A 51 8.48 -0.87 12.07
N ILE A 52 7.53 -0.64 11.15
CA ILE A 52 6.61 -1.68 10.66
C ILE A 52 7.41 -2.85 10.08
N THR A 53 8.40 -2.56 9.23
CA THR A 53 9.21 -3.57 8.55
C THR A 53 10.02 -4.40 9.52
N ALA A 54 10.69 -3.76 10.48
CA ALA A 54 11.42 -4.49 11.50
C ALA A 54 10.50 -5.37 12.36
N THR A 55 9.34 -4.86 12.75
CA THR A 55 8.36 -5.61 13.57
C THR A 55 7.89 -6.87 12.85
N VAL A 56 7.56 -6.75 11.56
CA VAL A 56 7.11 -7.88 10.73
C VAL A 56 8.22 -8.89 10.50
N LEU A 57 9.40 -8.44 10.06
CA LEU A 57 10.49 -9.35 9.73
C LEU A 57 11.06 -10.05 10.97
N GLU A 58 10.98 -9.42 12.15
CA GLU A 58 11.33 -10.08 13.41
C GLU A 58 10.42 -11.27 13.72
N ASP A 59 9.10 -11.13 13.60
CA ASP A 59 8.14 -12.23 13.83
C ASP A 59 8.29 -13.34 12.78
N VAL A 60 8.41 -12.96 11.50
CA VAL A 60 8.53 -13.93 10.40
C VAL A 60 9.81 -14.75 10.51
N LEU A 61 10.94 -14.13 10.86
CA LEU A 61 12.21 -14.84 11.00
C LEU A 61 12.28 -15.74 12.24
N LYS A 62 11.57 -15.39 13.32
CA LYS A 62 11.47 -16.26 14.52
C LYS A 62 10.59 -17.48 14.28
N THR A 63 9.52 -17.33 13.51
CA THR A 63 8.48 -18.36 13.35
C THR A 63 8.67 -19.24 12.12
N ARG A 64 9.49 -18.84 11.15
CA ARG A 64 9.73 -19.58 9.90
C ARG A 64 11.22 -19.76 9.65
N GLU A 65 11.79 -20.85 10.13
CA GLU A 65 13.11 -21.32 9.66
C GLU A 65 13.02 -21.68 8.17
N GLY A 66 13.26 -20.70 7.29
CA GLY A 66 13.35 -20.90 5.84
C GLY A 66 12.14 -20.46 5.00
N GLY A 67 11.12 -19.83 5.59
CA GLY A 67 9.99 -19.27 4.82
C GLY A 67 10.37 -18.03 3.99
N GLU A 68 9.68 -17.80 2.87
CA GLU A 68 9.83 -16.57 2.09
C GLU A 68 9.40 -15.34 2.91
N LEU A 69 10.23 -14.28 2.86
CA LEU A 69 9.92 -13.00 3.49
C LEU A 69 8.89 -12.23 2.64
N PRO A 70 8.00 -11.43 3.25
CA PRO A 70 7.01 -10.65 2.52
C PRO A 70 7.68 -9.74 1.49
N LYS A 71 7.22 -9.81 0.24
CA LYS A 71 7.81 -9.07 -0.90
C LYS A 71 7.03 -7.80 -1.22
N THR A 72 5.70 -7.85 -1.12
CA THR A 72 4.81 -6.72 -1.44
C THR A 72 4.41 -5.91 -0.22
N LEU A 73 3.94 -4.68 -0.43
CA LEU A 73 3.47 -3.83 0.65
C LEU A 73 2.25 -4.45 1.35
N THR A 74 1.34 -5.04 0.56
CA THR A 74 0.14 -5.66 1.13
C THR A 74 0.49 -6.85 2.01
N GLN A 75 1.43 -7.70 1.60
CA GLN A 75 1.92 -8.79 2.44
C GLN A 75 2.50 -8.28 3.76
N MET A 76 3.31 -7.22 3.71
CA MET A 76 3.86 -6.61 4.93
C MET A 76 2.76 -6.16 5.88
N TYR A 77 1.68 -5.55 5.38
CA TYR A 77 0.61 -5.04 6.24
C TYR A 77 -0.31 -6.14 6.77
N ILE A 78 -0.55 -7.21 6.00
CA ILE A 78 -1.24 -8.40 6.51
C ILE A 78 -0.43 -9.01 7.67
N HIS A 79 0.87 -9.21 7.48
CA HIS A 79 1.74 -9.70 8.55
C HIS A 79 1.81 -8.74 9.73
N PHE A 80 1.85 -7.43 9.49
CA PHE A 80 1.82 -6.44 10.55
C PHE A 80 0.55 -6.59 11.39
N LEU A 81 -0.62 -6.73 10.76
CA LEU A 81 -1.87 -6.92 11.47
C LEU A 81 -1.90 -8.21 12.29
N VAL A 82 -1.38 -9.31 11.73
CA VAL A 82 -1.22 -10.60 12.44
C VAL A 82 -0.35 -10.42 13.68
N VAL A 83 0.80 -9.75 13.55
CA VAL A 83 1.70 -9.48 14.69
C VAL A 83 1.00 -8.65 15.76
N GLN A 84 0.28 -7.59 15.38
CA GLN A 84 -0.45 -6.76 16.35
C GLN A 84 -1.55 -7.57 17.07
N SER A 85 -2.29 -8.43 16.36
CA SER A 85 -3.28 -9.31 16.98
C SER A 85 -2.65 -10.29 17.96
N LYS A 86 -1.51 -10.91 17.62
CA LYS A 86 -0.78 -11.81 18.53
C LYS A 86 -0.31 -11.07 19.79
N VAL A 87 0.32 -9.91 19.61
CA VAL A 87 0.81 -9.08 20.73
C VAL A 87 -0.33 -8.71 21.66
N LYS A 88 -1.49 -8.35 21.10
CA LYS A 88 -2.69 -8.04 21.87
C LYS A 88 -3.19 -9.26 22.64
N ASN A 89 -3.33 -10.41 21.97
CA ASN A 89 -3.82 -11.66 22.58
C ASN A 89 -2.97 -12.08 23.78
N ILE A 90 -1.64 -12.06 23.63
CA ILE A 90 -0.71 -12.47 24.68
C ILE A 90 -0.70 -11.48 25.85
N LYS A 91 -0.69 -10.17 25.56
CA LYS A 91 -0.55 -9.14 26.61
C LYS A 91 -1.83 -8.87 27.39
N TYR A 92 -2.99 -8.98 26.74
CA TYR A 92 -4.24 -8.48 27.30
C TYR A 92 -5.33 -9.54 27.44
N ASP A 93 -5.35 -10.56 26.58
CA ASP A 93 -6.37 -11.62 26.62
C ASP A 93 -5.87 -12.88 27.33
N GLY A 94 -4.59 -12.94 27.72
CA GLY A 94 -3.99 -14.09 28.40
C GLY A 94 -3.77 -15.32 27.51
N GLY A 95 -3.80 -15.14 26.18
CA GLY A 95 -3.59 -16.21 25.21
C GLY A 95 -2.13 -16.62 25.04
N ALA A 96 -1.92 -17.78 24.41
CA ALA A 96 -0.60 -18.32 24.11
C ALA A 96 -0.12 -17.95 22.69
N GLU A 97 1.18 -17.99 22.44
CA GLU A 97 1.75 -17.77 21.09
C GLU A 97 1.24 -18.78 20.05
N THR A 98 0.80 -19.96 20.50
CA THR A 98 0.27 -21.04 19.67
C THR A 98 -1.19 -20.87 19.28
N ASP A 99 -1.88 -19.87 19.85
CA ASP A 99 -3.30 -19.65 19.57
C ASP A 99 -3.52 -19.22 18.11
N PRO A 100 -4.71 -19.50 17.53
CA PRO A 100 -5.08 -19.00 16.22
C PRO A 100 -4.91 -17.47 16.16
N HIS A 101 -4.33 -16.98 15.07
CA HIS A 101 -4.08 -15.54 14.91
C HIS A 101 -5.36 -14.69 14.97
N TRP A 102 -6.52 -15.28 14.67
CA TRP A 102 -7.81 -14.59 14.60
C TRP A 102 -8.83 -15.19 15.58
N SER A 103 -8.84 -14.70 16.82
CA SER A 103 -9.94 -14.97 17.77
C SER A 103 -11.24 -14.24 17.36
N PRO A 104 -12.43 -14.69 17.79
CA PRO A 104 -13.69 -13.97 17.52
C PRO A 104 -13.64 -12.50 17.92
N GLU A 105 -13.01 -12.19 19.05
CA GLU A 105 -12.86 -10.83 19.58
C GLU A 105 -11.93 -9.99 18.69
N SER A 106 -10.81 -10.58 18.25
CA SER A 106 -9.86 -9.91 17.36
C SER A 106 -10.48 -9.64 15.99
N ARG A 107 -11.26 -10.58 15.44
CA ARG A 107 -11.97 -10.38 14.16
C ARG A 107 -12.96 -9.23 14.25
N LYS A 108 -13.81 -9.23 15.28
CA LYS A 108 -14.78 -8.16 15.52
C LYS A 108 -14.09 -6.80 15.66
N MET A 109 -12.96 -6.75 16.36
CA MET A 109 -12.19 -5.52 16.47
C MET A 109 -11.62 -5.05 15.13
N ILE A 110 -11.03 -5.95 14.33
CA ILE A 110 -10.52 -5.61 12.99
C ILE A 110 -11.64 -5.12 12.08
N GLU A 111 -12.83 -5.72 12.13
CA GLU A 111 -14.00 -5.26 11.39
C GLU A 111 -14.39 -3.83 11.79
N SER A 112 -14.50 -3.55 13.08
CA SER A 112 -14.79 -2.21 13.60
C SER A 112 -13.72 -1.18 13.24
N LEU A 113 -12.43 -1.52 13.36
CA LEU A 113 -11.32 -0.65 12.99
C LEU A 113 -11.28 -0.39 11.48
N GLY A 114 -11.56 -1.41 10.67
CA GLY A 114 -11.65 -1.28 9.22
C GLY A 114 -12.79 -0.36 8.79
N LYS A 115 -13.96 -0.49 9.42
CA LYS A 115 -15.11 0.41 9.20
C LYS A 115 -14.73 1.86 9.53
N LEU A 116 -14.18 2.10 10.72
CA LEU A 116 -13.73 3.42 11.13
C LEU A 116 -12.71 4.00 10.14
N ALA A 117 -11.71 3.21 9.76
CA ALA A 117 -10.67 3.63 8.85
C ALA A 117 -11.23 4.05 7.48
N PHE A 118 -12.19 3.28 6.95
CA PHE A 118 -12.87 3.58 5.70
C PHE A 118 -13.69 4.88 5.79
N GLU A 119 -14.52 5.02 6.82
CA GLU A 119 -15.36 6.22 7.00
C GLU A 119 -14.53 7.49 7.17
N GLN A 120 -13.46 7.43 7.97
CA GLN A 120 -12.58 8.58 8.16
C GLN A 120 -11.74 8.87 6.90
N LEU A 121 -11.35 7.85 6.13
CA LEU A 121 -10.67 8.04 4.85
C LEU A 121 -11.57 8.74 3.83
N GLN A 122 -12.85 8.36 3.74
CA GLN A 122 -13.83 9.03 2.87
C GLN A 122 -14.08 10.50 3.29
N LYS A 123 -14.04 10.79 4.59
CA LYS A 123 -14.16 12.15 5.14
C LYS A 123 -12.87 12.99 4.97
N GLY A 124 -11.74 12.36 4.63
CA GLY A 124 -10.43 13.01 4.60
C GLY A 124 -9.86 13.32 5.99
N ASN A 125 -10.34 12.65 7.03
CA ASN A 125 -9.96 12.88 8.41
C ASN A 125 -8.78 12.00 8.83
N LEU A 126 -7.77 12.63 9.43
CA LEU A 126 -6.64 11.95 10.07
C LEU A 126 -6.84 11.80 11.59
N ILE A 127 -7.68 12.66 12.16
CA ILE A 127 -7.99 12.71 13.58
C ILE A 127 -9.50 12.53 13.73
N PHE A 128 -9.90 11.71 14.69
CA PHE A 128 -11.30 11.39 15.00
C PHE A 128 -11.53 11.39 16.52
N TYR A 129 -12.79 11.41 16.91
CA TYR A 129 -13.22 11.61 18.30
C TYR A 129 -13.82 10.34 18.90
N GLU A 130 -14.11 10.39 20.19
CA GLU A 130 -14.77 9.31 20.93
C GLU A 130 -16.12 8.91 20.32
N SER A 131 -16.86 9.88 19.75
CA SER A 131 -18.12 9.61 19.04
C SER A 131 -17.93 8.72 17.82
N ASP A 132 -16.86 8.96 17.04
CA ASP A 132 -16.55 8.15 15.85
C ASP A 132 -16.19 6.70 16.23
N LEU A 133 -15.47 6.52 17.34
CA LEU A 133 -15.17 5.19 17.89
C LEU A 133 -16.45 4.44 18.27
N THR A 134 -17.34 5.13 18.99
CA THR A 134 -18.58 4.55 19.50
C THR A 134 -19.53 4.17 18.37
N GLU A 135 -19.61 4.98 17.31
CA GLU A 135 -20.39 4.69 16.09
C GLU A 135 -19.88 3.45 15.33
N CYS A 136 -18.58 3.16 15.46
CA CYS A 136 -17.96 1.95 14.91
C CYS A 136 -17.96 0.75 15.90
N GLY A 137 -18.56 0.91 17.08
CA GLY A 137 -18.64 -0.14 18.10
C GLY A 137 -17.31 -0.41 18.82
N ILE A 138 -16.41 0.57 18.85
CA ILE A 138 -15.09 0.49 19.50
C ILE A 138 -15.17 1.11 20.89
N ASP A 139 -14.85 0.32 21.92
CA ASP A 139 -14.67 0.84 23.28
C ASP A 139 -13.43 1.76 23.31
N ILE A 140 -13.53 2.91 23.97
CA ILE A 140 -12.43 3.87 24.19
C ILE A 140 -11.19 3.19 24.79
N ARG A 141 -11.40 2.16 25.63
CA ARG A 141 -10.31 1.35 26.21
C ARG A 141 -9.50 0.62 25.14
N ALA A 142 -10.05 0.40 23.94
CA ALA A 142 -9.36 -0.25 22.83
C ALA A 142 -8.10 0.50 22.38
N ALA A 143 -8.04 1.82 22.52
CA ALA A 143 -6.84 2.60 22.17
C ALA A 143 -5.61 2.20 23.01
N SER A 144 -5.81 1.82 24.27
CA SER A 144 -4.71 1.32 25.13
C SER A 144 -4.27 -0.09 24.71
N VAL A 145 -5.22 -0.91 24.26
CA VAL A 145 -5.02 -2.32 23.92
C VAL A 145 -4.41 -2.49 22.52
N TYR A 146 -4.80 -1.64 21.56
CA TYR A 146 -4.36 -1.66 20.16
C TYR A 146 -3.43 -0.49 19.80
N SER A 147 -2.59 -0.06 20.74
CA SER A 147 -1.64 1.06 20.56
C SER A 147 -0.68 0.90 19.37
N GLY A 148 -0.48 -0.33 18.88
CA GLY A 148 0.27 -0.60 17.65
C GLY A 148 -0.48 -0.33 16.35
N VAL A 149 -1.77 0.02 16.39
CA VAL A 149 -2.62 0.27 15.21
C VAL A 149 -3.18 1.69 15.23
N PHE A 150 -3.66 2.17 16.37
CA PHE A 150 -4.10 3.55 16.56
C PHE A 150 -3.81 4.01 17.99
N THR A 151 -3.69 5.31 18.18
CA THR A 151 -3.27 5.91 19.44
C THR A 151 -4.26 6.98 19.91
N GLN A 152 -4.32 7.17 21.23
CA GLN A 152 -5.00 8.29 21.86
C GLN A 152 -4.02 9.46 22.01
N ILE A 153 -4.47 10.65 21.67
CA ILE A 153 -3.75 11.91 21.84
C ILE A 153 -4.63 12.84 22.69
N PHE A 154 -4.00 13.65 23.54
CA PHE A 154 -4.69 14.68 24.29
C PHE A 154 -4.62 15.99 23.52
N LYS A 155 -5.78 16.58 23.19
CA LYS A 155 -5.87 17.94 22.69
C LYS A 155 -6.19 18.86 23.86
N GLU A 156 -5.23 19.71 24.22
CA GLU A 156 -5.43 20.71 25.27
C GLU A 156 -6.09 21.95 24.66
N GLU A 157 -7.39 22.13 24.90
CA GLU A 157 -8.04 23.42 24.65
C GLU A 157 -7.95 24.28 25.92
N ARG A 158 -7.87 25.60 25.74
CA ARG A 158 -7.54 26.62 26.75
C ARG A 158 -8.25 26.40 28.10
N GLY A 159 -7.62 25.63 29.00
CA GLY A 159 -8.02 25.45 30.40
C GLY A 159 -9.22 24.54 30.65
N LEU A 160 -8.98 23.53 31.51
CA LEU A 160 -9.92 22.59 32.18
C LEU A 160 -10.49 21.42 31.36
N TYR A 161 -10.60 21.48 30.04
CA TYR A 161 -11.09 20.37 29.21
C TYR A 161 -9.98 19.82 28.29
N GLN A 162 -9.60 18.55 28.48
CA GLN A 162 -8.77 17.80 27.54
C GLN A 162 -9.68 16.90 26.70
N ASP A 163 -9.97 17.34 25.48
CA ASP A 163 -10.66 16.47 24.53
C ASP A 163 -9.72 15.36 24.10
N LYS A 164 -10.18 14.12 24.26
CA LYS A 164 -9.49 12.94 23.76
C LYS A 164 -9.72 12.85 22.27
N VAL A 165 -8.64 12.93 21.52
CA VAL A 165 -8.65 12.73 20.08
C VAL A 165 -7.83 11.49 19.74
N PHE A 166 -8.13 10.87 18.62
CA PHE A 166 -7.53 9.60 18.22
C PHE A 166 -7.06 9.69 16.78
N CYS A 167 -6.00 8.96 16.46
CA CYS A 167 -5.55 8.79 15.09
C CYS A 167 -4.94 7.40 14.91
N PHE A 168 -4.92 6.91 13.68
CA PHE A 168 -4.09 5.76 13.34
C PHE A 168 -2.61 6.14 13.51
N ILE A 169 -1.75 5.16 13.81
CA ILE A 169 -0.32 5.42 13.99
C ILE A 169 0.35 6.02 12.74
N HIS A 170 -0.25 5.77 11.58
CA HIS A 170 0.12 6.36 10.29
C HIS A 170 -1.04 6.24 9.30
N LEU A 171 -1.13 7.16 8.33
CA LEU A 171 -2.16 7.16 7.29
C LEU A 171 -2.18 5.84 6.49
N SER A 172 -1.01 5.23 6.24
CA SER A 172 -0.95 3.94 5.56
C SER A 172 -1.65 2.80 6.30
N VAL A 173 -1.70 2.85 7.64
CA VAL A 173 -2.44 1.87 8.45
C VAL A 173 -3.94 2.09 8.31
N GLN A 174 -4.38 3.36 8.27
CA GLN A 174 -5.77 3.72 7.97
C GLN A 174 -6.17 3.24 6.58
N GLU A 175 -5.38 3.54 5.55
CA GLU A 175 -5.66 3.13 4.16
C GLU A 175 -5.68 1.60 4.00
N PHE A 176 -4.77 0.89 4.67
CA PHE A 176 -4.77 -0.58 4.67
C PHE A 176 -6.03 -1.15 5.32
N LEU A 177 -6.41 -0.67 6.51
CA LEU A 177 -7.61 -1.15 7.21
C LEU A 177 -8.89 -0.80 6.45
N ALA A 178 -8.94 0.37 5.81
CA ALA A 178 -10.02 0.74 4.91
C ALA A 178 -10.12 -0.21 3.72
N ALA A 179 -8.99 -0.53 3.07
CA ALA A 179 -8.94 -1.47 1.96
C ALA A 179 -9.37 -2.88 2.40
N LEU A 180 -8.92 -3.32 3.58
CA LEU A 180 -9.33 -4.59 4.18
C LEU A 180 -10.83 -4.63 4.44
N HIS A 181 -11.42 -3.55 4.98
CA HIS A 181 -12.86 -3.46 5.20
C HIS A 181 -13.65 -3.56 3.90
N VAL A 182 -13.24 -2.84 2.86
CA VAL A 182 -13.89 -2.90 1.54
C VAL A 182 -13.76 -4.30 0.93
N HIS A 183 -12.58 -4.91 1.01
CA HIS A 183 -12.33 -6.26 0.52
C HIS A 183 -13.22 -7.28 1.24
N LEU A 184 -13.17 -7.34 2.57
CA LEU A 184 -13.94 -8.29 3.36
C LEU A 184 -15.45 -8.09 3.20
N THR A 185 -15.92 -6.83 3.13
CA THR A 185 -17.34 -6.53 2.90
C THR A 185 -17.79 -7.08 1.55
N PHE A 186 -17.01 -6.85 0.49
CA PHE A 186 -17.36 -7.35 -0.83
C PHE A 186 -17.33 -8.88 -0.90
N ILE A 187 -16.29 -9.51 -0.36
CA ILE A 187 -16.16 -10.97 -0.36
C ILE A 187 -17.28 -11.63 0.45
N ASN A 188 -17.62 -11.09 1.64
CA ASN A 188 -18.60 -11.72 2.51
C ASN A 188 -20.06 -11.43 2.10
N SER A 189 -20.34 -10.26 1.51
CA SER A 189 -21.72 -9.80 1.26
C SER A 189 -22.04 -9.42 -0.20
N GLY A 190 -21.04 -9.32 -1.07
CA GLY A 190 -21.19 -8.84 -2.45
C GLY A 190 -21.42 -7.32 -2.58
N VAL A 191 -21.40 -6.58 -1.47
CA VAL A 191 -21.62 -5.13 -1.46
C VAL A 191 -20.34 -4.41 -1.89
N ASN A 192 -20.41 -3.67 -3.00
CA ASN A 192 -19.36 -2.76 -3.42
C ASN A 192 -19.54 -1.40 -2.73
N LEU A 193 -18.80 -1.17 -1.65
CA LEU A 193 -18.80 0.10 -0.91
C LEU A 193 -18.28 1.30 -1.72
N LEU A 194 -17.62 1.05 -2.85
CA LEU A 194 -17.09 2.09 -3.73
C LEU A 194 -18.10 2.49 -4.83
N SER A 195 -19.20 1.76 -5.00
CA SER A 195 -20.23 2.12 -6.00
C SER A 195 -21.15 3.23 -5.48
N GLU A 196 -21.40 4.25 -6.30
CA GLU A 196 -22.40 5.30 -6.02
C GLU A 196 -23.83 4.75 -6.08
N LYS A 197 -24.06 3.74 -6.94
CA LYS A 197 -25.35 3.04 -7.05
C LYS A 197 -25.26 1.78 -6.21
N GLN A 198 -25.74 1.84 -4.96
CA GLN A 198 -25.95 0.64 -4.18
C GLN A 198 -27.08 -0.17 -4.83
N SER A 199 -26.73 -1.28 -5.49
CA SER A 199 -27.73 -2.25 -5.96
C SER A 199 -28.28 -3.02 -4.76
N THR A 200 -29.33 -2.48 -4.14
CA THR A 200 -30.12 -3.17 -3.09
C THR A 200 -31.07 -4.23 -3.67
N SER A 201 -30.93 -4.58 -4.95
CA SER A 201 -31.82 -5.54 -5.61
C SER A 201 -31.64 -6.96 -5.07
N LEU A 202 -32.73 -7.72 -4.91
CA LEU A 202 -32.70 -9.15 -4.56
C LEU A 202 -31.83 -9.99 -5.53
N ARG A 203 -31.58 -9.48 -6.74
CA ARG A 203 -30.80 -10.14 -7.80
C ARG A 203 -29.29 -10.11 -7.53
N SER A 204 -28.75 -9.08 -6.86
CA SER A 204 -27.33 -9.03 -6.43
C SER A 204 -27.05 -9.99 -5.27
N LYS A 205 -28.08 -10.36 -4.49
CA LYS A 205 -27.99 -11.45 -3.49
C LYS A 205 -28.01 -12.84 -4.12
N LEU A 206 -28.62 -13.00 -5.30
CA LEU A 206 -28.69 -14.28 -6.03
C LEU A 206 -27.48 -14.53 -6.93
N PHE A 207 -26.88 -13.48 -7.49
CA PHE A 207 -25.67 -13.54 -8.31
C PHE A 207 -24.63 -12.60 -7.70
N ARG A 208 -23.59 -13.16 -7.06
CA ARG A 208 -22.49 -12.35 -6.55
C ARG A 208 -21.79 -11.65 -7.72
N PRO A 209 -21.62 -10.32 -7.67
CA PRO A 209 -20.83 -9.62 -8.67
C PRO A 209 -19.40 -10.15 -8.68
N GLU A 210 -18.80 -10.25 -9.86
CA GLU A 210 -17.40 -10.62 -9.98
C GLU A 210 -16.49 -9.57 -9.33
N LEU A 211 -15.40 -10.02 -8.70
CA LEU A 211 -14.43 -9.18 -8.00
C LEU A 211 -13.83 -8.08 -8.89
N ILE A 212 -13.81 -8.31 -10.20
CA ILE A 212 -13.38 -7.32 -11.18
C ILE A 212 -14.18 -6.01 -11.13
N PHE A 213 -15.48 -6.06 -10.84
CA PHE A 213 -16.31 -4.84 -10.76
C PHE A 213 -15.89 -3.94 -9.59
N LEU A 214 -15.49 -4.55 -8.46
CA LEU A 214 -14.92 -3.82 -7.33
C LEU A 214 -13.59 -3.16 -7.75
N HIS A 215 -12.71 -3.93 -8.40
CA HIS A 215 -11.42 -3.42 -8.84
C HIS A 215 -11.54 -2.27 -9.83
N HIS A 216 -12.42 -2.38 -10.83
CA HIS A 216 -12.66 -1.28 -11.78
C HIS A 216 -13.15 -0.02 -11.06
N SER A 217 -14.13 -0.17 -10.15
CA SER A 217 -14.65 0.95 -9.35
C SER A 217 -13.54 1.63 -8.53
N ALA A 218 -12.66 0.84 -7.92
CA ALA A 218 -11.55 1.35 -7.12
C ALA A 218 -10.49 2.06 -7.96
N VAL A 219 -10.11 1.46 -9.10
CA VAL A 219 -9.15 2.05 -10.04
C VAL A 219 -9.68 3.37 -10.58
N ASP A 220 -10.94 3.40 -11.04
CA ASP A 220 -11.57 4.63 -11.53
C ASP A 220 -11.59 5.73 -10.46
N LYS A 221 -12.01 5.41 -9.23
CA LYS A 221 -12.02 6.38 -8.13
C LYS A 221 -10.64 6.91 -7.78
N ALA A 222 -9.62 6.06 -7.74
CA ALA A 222 -8.25 6.50 -7.45
C ALA A 222 -7.70 7.38 -8.58
N VAL A 223 -7.91 6.99 -9.84
CA VAL A 223 -7.47 7.78 -11.00
C VAL A 223 -8.22 9.12 -11.09
N GLN A 224 -9.47 9.19 -10.67
CA GLN A 224 -10.24 10.44 -10.63
C GLN A 224 -9.93 11.31 -9.40
N SER A 225 -9.27 10.75 -8.38
CA SER A 225 -8.88 11.47 -7.19
C SER A 225 -7.95 12.65 -7.52
N PRO A 226 -8.21 13.87 -7.01
CA PRO A 226 -7.42 15.05 -7.33
C PRO A 226 -6.06 15.08 -6.62
N ASN A 227 -5.94 14.43 -5.46
CA ASN A 227 -4.79 14.54 -4.56
C ASN A 227 -4.15 13.18 -4.22
N GLY A 228 -4.53 12.09 -4.90
CA GLY A 228 -3.95 10.77 -4.70
C GLY A 228 -4.26 10.11 -3.35
N HIS A 229 -5.21 10.64 -2.56
CA HIS A 229 -5.53 10.11 -1.22
C HIS A 229 -6.08 8.68 -1.19
N LEU A 230 -6.32 8.07 -2.36
CA LEU A 230 -6.76 6.67 -2.51
C LEU A 230 -5.68 5.78 -3.13
N ASP A 231 -4.47 6.31 -3.35
CA ASP A 231 -3.43 5.61 -4.08
C ASP A 231 -2.94 4.38 -3.32
N LEU A 232 -2.62 4.55 -2.02
CA LEU A 232 -2.17 3.43 -1.20
C LEU A 232 -3.33 2.50 -0.86
N PHE A 233 -4.51 3.04 -0.60
CA PHE A 233 -5.75 2.26 -0.48
C PHE A 233 -5.95 1.32 -1.68
N LEU A 234 -5.82 1.82 -2.92
CA LEU A 234 -5.99 1.01 -4.13
C LEU A 234 -4.96 -0.11 -4.20
N ARG A 235 -3.69 0.21 -3.94
CA ARG A 235 -2.59 -0.78 -3.90
C ARG A 235 -2.91 -1.92 -2.94
N PHE A 236 -3.34 -1.59 -1.72
CA PHE A 236 -3.74 -2.58 -0.73
C PHE A 236 -4.94 -3.40 -1.18
N LEU A 237 -6.00 -2.75 -1.70
CA LEU A 237 -7.21 -3.44 -2.12
C LEU A 237 -6.91 -4.50 -3.19
N LEU A 238 -6.10 -4.16 -4.19
CA LEU A 238 -5.69 -5.07 -5.25
C LEU A 238 -4.78 -6.18 -4.72
N GLY A 239 -3.82 -5.85 -3.86
CA GLY A 239 -2.95 -6.84 -3.23
C GLY A 239 -3.72 -7.83 -2.35
N LEU A 240 -4.76 -7.40 -1.64
CA LEU A 240 -5.59 -8.27 -0.78
C LEU A 240 -6.33 -9.32 -1.61
N SER A 241 -6.65 -8.99 -2.86
CA SER A 241 -7.33 -9.88 -3.79
C SER A 241 -6.46 -11.00 -4.36
N LEU A 242 -5.13 -10.98 -4.18
CA LEU A 242 -4.27 -12.09 -4.57
C LEU A 242 -4.49 -13.33 -3.68
N GLU A 243 -4.59 -14.49 -4.31
CA GLU A 243 -4.80 -15.78 -3.63
C GLU A 243 -3.72 -16.09 -2.58
N THR A 244 -2.46 -15.75 -2.88
CA THR A 244 -1.33 -15.92 -1.95
C THR A 244 -1.51 -15.13 -0.65
N ASN A 245 -2.15 -13.96 -0.73
CA ASN A 245 -2.43 -13.09 0.41
C ASN A 245 -3.72 -13.51 1.14
N GLN A 246 -4.71 -14.06 0.43
CA GLN A 246 -5.92 -14.62 1.04
C GLN A 246 -5.62 -15.78 2.00
N THR A 247 -4.57 -16.55 1.73
CA THR A 247 -4.13 -17.61 2.65
C THR A 247 -3.70 -17.06 4.01
N LEU A 248 -3.10 -15.86 4.04
CA LEU A 248 -2.71 -15.17 5.29
C LEU A 248 -3.91 -14.57 6.04
N LEU A 249 -4.99 -14.25 5.32
CA LEU A 249 -6.25 -13.76 5.88
C LEU A 249 -7.23 -14.87 6.28
N ARG A 250 -6.83 -16.14 6.14
CA ARG A 250 -7.65 -17.29 6.50
C ARG A 250 -8.08 -17.18 7.97
N GLY A 251 -9.39 -17.01 8.19
CA GLY A 251 -9.99 -16.73 9.49
C GLY A 251 -10.74 -15.41 9.56
N LEU A 252 -10.38 -14.41 8.75
CA LEU A 252 -11.14 -13.15 8.59
C LEU A 252 -12.20 -13.22 7.48
N GLN A 253 -12.01 -14.11 6.50
CA GLN A 253 -12.95 -14.35 5.41
C GLN A 253 -13.38 -15.83 5.38
N THR A 254 -14.62 -16.08 4.96
CA THR A 254 -15.24 -17.41 4.91
C THR A 254 -15.02 -18.13 3.58
N GLU A 255 -14.72 -17.40 2.49
CA GLU A 255 -14.55 -17.95 1.14
C GLU A 255 -13.33 -17.33 0.43
N THR A 256 -12.67 -18.14 -0.42
CA THR A 256 -11.60 -17.69 -1.32
C THR A 256 -12.25 -17.17 -2.61
N GLY A 257 -12.43 -15.86 -2.72
CA GLY A 257 -13.12 -15.24 -3.85
C GLY A 257 -12.22 -14.93 -5.07
N SER A 258 -10.93 -15.25 -5.04
CA SER A 258 -10.05 -15.05 -6.20
C SER A 258 -10.15 -16.18 -7.22
N ASN A 259 -10.48 -15.82 -8.45
CA ASN A 259 -10.26 -16.65 -9.64
C ASN A 259 -9.11 -16.02 -10.45
N SER A 260 -8.21 -16.84 -11.02
CA SER A 260 -7.09 -16.39 -11.85
C SER A 260 -7.54 -15.52 -13.02
N LYS A 261 -8.71 -15.83 -13.60
CA LYS A 261 -9.34 -15.04 -14.66
C LYS A 261 -9.59 -13.57 -14.24
N ASN A 262 -10.10 -13.35 -13.03
CA ASN A 262 -10.37 -11.99 -12.52
C ASN A 262 -9.09 -11.18 -12.35
N SER A 263 -7.99 -11.85 -11.95
CA SER A 263 -6.68 -11.21 -11.81
C SER A 263 -6.14 -10.71 -13.15
N GLN A 264 -6.21 -11.53 -14.19
CA GLN A 264 -5.73 -11.17 -15.53
C GLN A 264 -6.53 -10.01 -16.13
N GLU A 265 -7.85 -10.04 -16.04
CA GLU A 265 -8.69 -8.96 -16.55
C GLU A 265 -8.46 -7.65 -15.76
N THR A 266 -8.26 -7.74 -14.44
CA THR A 266 -7.89 -6.59 -13.61
C THR A 266 -6.54 -5.99 -14.05
N THR A 267 -5.53 -6.81 -14.31
CA THR A 267 -4.23 -6.32 -14.78
C THR A 267 -4.32 -5.66 -16.14
N GLU A 268 -5.10 -6.21 -17.08
CA GLU A 268 -5.30 -5.60 -18.39
C GLU A 268 -6.05 -4.27 -18.31
N TYR A 269 -7.06 -4.18 -17.44
CA TYR A 269 -7.75 -2.92 -17.18
C TYR A 269 -6.82 -1.84 -16.60
N ILE A 270 -5.93 -2.20 -15.66
CA ILE A 270 -4.94 -1.27 -15.13
C ILE A 270 -3.96 -0.83 -16.23
N LYS A 271 -3.49 -1.74 -17.08
CA LYS A 271 -2.62 -1.41 -18.23
C LYS A 271 -3.34 -0.47 -19.21
N GLN A 272 -4.63 -0.67 -19.46
CA GLN A 272 -5.44 0.24 -20.25
C GLN A 272 -5.47 1.64 -19.59
N LYS A 273 -5.75 1.72 -18.28
CA LYS A 273 -5.76 3.00 -17.56
C LYS A 273 -4.43 3.73 -17.58
N ILE A 274 -3.32 3.01 -17.54
CA ILE A 274 -1.97 3.59 -17.71
C ILE A 274 -1.83 4.24 -19.09
N ARG A 275 -2.35 3.61 -20.16
CA ARG A 275 -2.30 4.17 -21.53
C ARG A 275 -3.16 5.43 -21.67
N GLU A 276 -4.29 5.47 -20.96
CA GLU A 276 -5.26 6.58 -21.02
C GLU A 276 -4.90 7.75 -20.11
N THR A 277 -4.07 7.53 -19.09
CA THR A 277 -3.77 8.53 -18.05
C THR A 277 -2.60 9.43 -18.45
N PRO A 278 -2.82 10.75 -18.63
CA PRO A 278 -1.73 11.68 -18.96
C PRO A 278 -0.89 12.10 -17.74
N SER A 279 -1.31 11.71 -16.51
CA SER A 279 -0.64 12.09 -15.27
C SER A 279 0.45 11.09 -14.89
N ALA A 280 1.70 11.55 -14.91
CA ALA A 280 2.88 10.81 -14.45
C ALA A 280 2.69 10.19 -13.05
N GLU A 281 2.18 10.97 -12.09
CA GLU A 281 1.97 10.54 -10.70
C GLU A 281 0.94 9.41 -10.60
N LYS A 282 -0.20 9.56 -11.29
CA LYS A 282 -1.25 8.53 -11.33
C LYS A 282 -0.77 7.27 -12.03
N SER A 283 -0.03 7.40 -13.13
CA SER A 283 0.58 6.27 -13.82
C SER A 283 1.56 5.52 -12.90
N ILE A 284 2.42 6.23 -12.15
CA ILE A 284 3.31 5.63 -11.15
C ILE A 284 2.52 4.82 -10.12
N ASN A 285 1.41 5.35 -9.60
CA ASN A 285 0.56 4.61 -8.66
C ASN A 285 -0.02 3.33 -9.30
N LEU A 286 -0.48 3.39 -10.55
CA LEU A 286 -0.98 2.22 -11.27
C LEU A 286 0.12 1.16 -11.52
N PHE A 287 1.37 1.56 -11.75
CA PHE A 287 2.50 0.62 -11.78
C PHE A 287 2.76 -0.02 -10.41
N HIS A 288 2.63 0.73 -9.32
CA HIS A 288 2.70 0.12 -7.99
C HIS A 288 1.56 -0.88 -7.77
N CYS A 289 0.36 -0.62 -8.29
CA CYS A 289 -0.76 -1.56 -8.28
C CYS A 289 -0.45 -2.85 -9.05
N LEU A 290 0.14 -2.76 -10.25
CA LEU A 290 0.60 -3.94 -11.00
C LEU A 290 1.64 -4.76 -10.20
N ASN A 291 2.56 -4.09 -9.51
CA ASN A 291 3.53 -4.78 -8.64
C ASN A 291 2.87 -5.50 -7.46
N GLU A 292 1.83 -4.91 -6.84
CA GLU A 292 1.06 -5.59 -5.79
C GLU A 292 0.32 -6.82 -6.32
N LEU A 293 -0.04 -6.84 -7.62
CA LEU A 293 -0.62 -7.99 -8.34
C LEU A 293 0.43 -8.96 -8.92
N ASN A 294 1.72 -8.73 -8.66
CA ASN A 294 2.85 -9.46 -9.26
C ASN A 294 2.92 -9.42 -10.81
N ASP A 295 2.29 -8.43 -11.45
CA ASP A 295 2.45 -8.18 -12.88
C ASP A 295 3.62 -7.22 -13.11
N ARG A 296 4.64 -7.70 -13.85
CA ARG A 296 5.82 -6.93 -14.23
C ARG A 296 5.97 -6.77 -15.73
N SER A 297 4.95 -7.16 -16.51
CA SER A 297 5.12 -7.36 -17.96
C SER A 297 5.53 -6.07 -18.68
N LEU A 298 4.94 -4.93 -18.32
CA LEU A 298 5.29 -3.63 -18.92
C LEU A 298 6.69 -3.14 -18.54
N VAL A 299 7.15 -3.48 -17.33
CA VAL A 299 8.50 -3.12 -16.86
C VAL A 299 9.54 -3.99 -17.55
N GLU A 300 9.28 -5.30 -17.67
CA GLU A 300 10.15 -6.24 -18.37
C GLU A 300 10.23 -5.93 -19.87
N GLU A 301 9.12 -5.56 -20.49
CA GLU A 301 9.07 -5.08 -21.88
C GLU A 301 10.03 -3.90 -22.09
N ILE A 302 9.96 -2.87 -21.24
CA ILE A 302 10.86 -1.71 -21.36
C ILE A 302 12.30 -2.05 -21.01
N GLN A 303 12.54 -2.90 -20.02
CA GLN A 303 13.91 -3.34 -19.70
C GLN A 303 14.56 -4.05 -20.90
N GLN A 304 13.82 -4.91 -21.61
CA GLN A 304 14.31 -5.56 -22.84
C GLN A 304 14.65 -4.52 -23.94
N TYR A 305 13.84 -3.48 -24.08
CA TYR A 305 14.13 -2.37 -25.01
C TYR A 305 15.37 -1.56 -24.60
N LEU A 306 15.63 -1.39 -23.30
CA LEU A 306 16.86 -0.74 -22.83
C LEU A 306 18.10 -1.61 -23.12
N ASP A 307 17.99 -2.92 -22.86
CA ASP A 307 19.09 -3.86 -23.02
C ASP A 307 19.47 -4.09 -24.50
N SER A 308 18.52 -3.91 -25.43
CA SER A 308 18.77 -4.00 -26.88
C SER A 308 19.47 -2.78 -27.48
N GLY A 309 19.61 -1.67 -26.74
CA GLY A 309 20.26 -0.44 -27.21
C GLY A 309 19.52 0.31 -28.32
N SER A 310 18.24 0.00 -28.57
CA SER A 310 17.48 0.44 -29.75
C SER A 310 16.60 1.69 -29.53
N LEU A 311 16.81 2.46 -28.45
CA LEU A 311 15.89 3.55 -28.06
C LEU A 311 15.88 4.73 -29.03
N SER A 312 17.01 5.04 -29.67
CA SER A 312 17.13 6.22 -30.54
C SER A 312 16.32 6.14 -31.85
N THR A 313 15.83 4.96 -32.22
CA THR A 313 15.09 4.72 -33.48
C THR A 313 13.60 4.42 -33.28
N TYR A 314 13.13 4.20 -32.04
CA TYR A 314 11.76 3.78 -31.75
C TYR A 314 10.99 4.83 -30.96
N LYS A 315 9.77 5.15 -31.42
CA LYS A 315 8.83 5.98 -30.67
C LYS A 315 8.19 5.15 -29.56
N LEU A 316 8.45 5.51 -28.29
CA LEU A 316 7.81 4.89 -27.14
C LEU A 316 6.31 5.24 -27.08
N SER A 317 5.47 4.29 -26.69
CA SER A 317 4.08 4.55 -26.36
C SER A 317 3.92 5.24 -24.99
N PRO A 318 2.78 5.88 -24.67
CA PRO A 318 2.56 6.51 -23.37
C PRO A 318 2.75 5.54 -22.18
N ALA A 319 2.34 4.27 -22.33
CA ALA A 319 2.54 3.26 -21.29
C ALA A 319 4.02 2.89 -21.11
N GLN A 320 4.78 2.85 -22.20
CA GLN A 320 6.22 2.59 -22.18
C GLN A 320 7.00 3.77 -21.58
N TRP A 321 6.62 5.01 -21.88
CA TRP A 321 7.13 6.19 -21.17
C TRP A 321 6.83 6.14 -19.68
N SER A 322 5.61 5.77 -19.31
CA SER A 322 5.21 5.63 -17.91
C SER A 322 5.97 4.51 -17.20
N ALA A 323 6.25 3.39 -17.88
CA ALA A 323 7.08 2.31 -17.36
C ALA A 323 8.52 2.76 -17.16
N LEU A 324 9.11 3.48 -18.12
CA LEU A 324 10.45 4.04 -17.99
C LEU A 324 10.53 5.03 -16.82
N LEU A 325 9.58 5.96 -16.72
CA LEU A 325 9.46 6.87 -15.57
C LEU A 325 9.40 6.09 -14.26
N PHE A 326 8.54 5.08 -14.16
CA PHE A 326 8.44 4.22 -12.99
C PHE A 326 9.77 3.52 -12.67
N MET A 327 10.48 3.01 -13.68
CA MET A 327 11.81 2.41 -13.53
C MET A 327 12.88 3.39 -13.07
N LEU A 328 12.82 4.65 -13.47
CA LEU A 328 13.76 5.67 -13.03
C LEU A 328 13.48 6.07 -11.58
N VAL A 329 12.23 6.46 -11.28
CA VAL A 329 11.83 7.00 -9.96
C VAL A 329 11.97 5.96 -8.86
N SER A 330 11.55 4.72 -9.11
CA SER A 330 11.62 3.70 -8.08
C SER A 330 13.03 3.05 -7.99
N SER A 331 14.03 3.45 -8.79
CA SER A 331 15.32 2.73 -8.92
C SER A 331 16.13 2.66 -7.62
N GLY A 332 15.76 3.45 -6.61
CA GLY A 332 16.49 3.55 -5.34
C GLY A 332 17.83 4.27 -5.47
N LYS A 333 18.20 4.72 -6.67
CA LYS A 333 19.34 5.59 -6.90
C LYS A 333 18.81 7.01 -7.04
N ASP A 334 19.51 7.97 -6.44
CA ASP A 334 19.26 9.37 -6.75
C ASP A 334 19.39 9.55 -8.27
N LEU A 335 18.34 10.08 -8.92
CA LEU A 335 18.39 10.53 -10.31
C LEU A 335 19.23 11.82 -10.36
N ASP A 336 20.54 11.66 -10.14
CA ASP A 336 21.47 12.78 -10.05
C ASP A 336 21.54 13.55 -11.38
N VAL A 337 21.46 12.83 -12.51
CA VAL A 337 21.38 13.39 -13.85
C VAL A 337 20.39 12.58 -14.69
N PHE A 338 19.32 13.22 -15.15
CA PHE A 338 18.41 12.66 -16.14
C PHE A 338 18.72 13.21 -17.53
N ASP A 339 19.01 12.30 -18.47
CA ASP A 339 19.27 12.62 -19.86
C ASP A 339 18.16 12.00 -20.71
N SER A 340 17.17 12.82 -21.06
CA SER A 340 16.00 12.38 -21.85
C SER A 340 16.40 11.90 -23.24
N PHE A 341 17.46 12.47 -23.83
CA PHE A 341 17.91 12.16 -25.19
C PHE A 341 18.52 10.77 -25.34
N LYS A 342 18.89 10.12 -24.22
CA LYS A 342 19.22 8.68 -24.23
C LYS A 342 18.04 7.80 -24.61
N TYR A 343 16.82 8.28 -24.41
CA TYR A 343 15.60 7.49 -24.53
C TYR A 343 14.77 7.84 -25.76
N SER A 344 14.82 9.10 -26.23
CA SER A 344 14.23 9.49 -27.50
C SER A 344 14.93 10.71 -28.09
N SER A 345 15.06 10.73 -29.41
CA SER A 345 15.53 11.89 -30.20
C SER A 345 14.37 12.81 -30.62
N HIS A 346 13.12 12.38 -30.45
CA HIS A 346 11.92 13.10 -30.84
C HIS A 346 10.85 13.01 -29.74
N PHE A 347 10.46 14.15 -29.17
CA PHE A 347 9.41 14.23 -28.15
C PHE A 347 8.17 14.92 -28.74
N SER A 348 6.99 14.32 -28.62
CA SER A 348 5.74 15.06 -28.78
C SER A 348 5.44 15.93 -27.56
N GLU A 349 4.45 16.82 -27.67
CA GLU A 349 4.00 17.63 -26.53
C GLU A 349 3.47 16.74 -25.39
N GLU A 350 2.81 15.62 -25.71
CA GLU A 350 2.40 14.63 -24.71
C GLU A 350 3.60 13.92 -24.06
N ASP A 351 4.63 13.54 -24.83
CA ASP A 351 5.84 12.91 -24.30
C ASP A 351 6.56 13.83 -23.30
N LEU A 352 6.59 15.14 -23.59
CA LEU A 352 7.19 16.15 -22.71
C LEU A 352 6.47 16.26 -21.36
N GLN A 353 5.14 16.08 -21.30
CA GLN A 353 4.40 16.07 -20.03
C GLN A 353 4.83 14.90 -19.13
N PHE A 354 5.11 13.73 -19.70
CA PHE A 354 5.64 12.59 -18.95
C PHE A 354 7.08 12.82 -18.51
N VAL A 355 7.92 13.36 -19.40
CA VAL A 355 9.31 13.71 -19.12
C VAL A 355 9.41 14.74 -18.00
N LEU A 356 8.53 15.75 -17.98
CA LEU A 356 8.46 16.75 -16.91
C LEU A 356 8.25 16.12 -15.53
N GLY A 357 7.54 15.00 -15.44
CA GLY A 357 7.43 14.23 -14.21
C GLY A 357 8.78 13.72 -13.69
N VAL A 358 9.64 13.23 -14.59
CA VAL A 358 11.02 12.78 -14.27
C VAL A 358 11.90 13.98 -13.90
N VAL A 359 11.79 15.08 -14.64
CA VAL A 359 12.55 16.32 -14.42
C VAL A 359 12.32 16.85 -13.00
N LYS A 360 11.07 16.86 -12.52
CA LYS A 360 10.71 17.33 -11.17
C LYS A 360 11.39 16.55 -10.04
N VAL A 361 11.72 15.29 -10.26
CA VAL A 361 12.34 14.40 -9.27
C VAL A 361 13.83 14.17 -9.51
N SER A 362 14.40 14.78 -10.55
CA SER A 362 15.82 14.69 -10.90
C SER A 362 16.59 15.89 -10.33
N LYS A 363 17.82 15.69 -9.87
CA LYS A 363 18.65 16.81 -9.36
C LYS A 363 19.20 17.68 -10.48
N LYS A 364 19.49 17.08 -11.64
CA LYS A 364 19.98 17.76 -12.86
C LYS A 364 19.34 17.12 -14.09
N VAL A 365 19.12 17.93 -15.11
CA VAL A 365 18.57 17.50 -16.40
C VAL A 365 19.52 17.96 -17.50
N VAL A 366 19.82 17.07 -18.44
CA VAL A 366 20.59 17.43 -19.63
C VAL A 366 19.66 18.07 -20.65
N ILE A 367 19.95 19.30 -21.05
CA ILE A 367 19.26 20.02 -22.12
C ILE A 367 20.31 20.21 -23.23
N GLN A 368 20.01 19.77 -24.46
CA GLN A 368 20.83 20.11 -25.62
C GLN A 368 20.34 21.44 -26.20
N GLU A 369 21.28 22.34 -26.49
CA GLU A 369 21.05 23.63 -27.18
C GLU A 369 20.69 23.45 -28.66
#